data_AF-A0A6T8HCD5-F1
#
_entry.id   AF-A0A6T8HCD5-F1
#
_cell.length_a   1.000
_cell.length_b   1.000
_cell.length_c   1.000
_cell.angle_alpha   90.00
_cell.angle_beta   90.00
_cell.angle_gamma   90.00
#
_symmetry.space_group_name_H-M   'P 1'
#
loop_
_entity.id
_entity.type
_entity.pdbx_description
1 polymer ?
#
loop_
_entity_poly.entity_id
_entity_poly.type
_entity_poly.pdbx_seq_one_letter_code
_entity_poly.pdbx_strand_id
1 'polypeptide(L)'
;EKHARNQQPMHKSKMRRWIYLSLLISVFCSSTFLCEAGRAPPKSQAPTGFCPKQTGAATATTGECMCHWQHEDGCVGSGCQYQMGLSWYHYSCEDCKCITEPKK
;
A
#
# COMPACT_ATOMS: atom_id res chain seq x y z
N GLU A 1 66.46 -26.23 38.48
CA GLU A 1 65.84 -27.06 37.43
C GLU A 1 64.52 -26.46 36.96
N LYS A 2 64.13 -26.81 35.72
CA LYS A 2 63.18 -26.12 34.85
C LYS A 2 61.72 -26.43 35.22
N HIS A 3 60.94 -25.41 35.59
CA HIS A 3 59.47 -25.46 35.47
C HIS A 3 59.05 -24.95 34.09
N ALA A 4 58.86 -25.87 33.14
CA ALA A 4 58.25 -25.59 31.85
C ALA A 4 56.92 -26.33 31.75
N ARG A 5 55.81 -25.64 32.08
CA ARG A 5 54.47 -26.04 31.65
C ARG A 5 53.99 -24.98 30.67
N ASN A 6 54.33 -25.18 29.39
CA ASN A 6 53.88 -24.34 28.29
C ASN A 6 52.52 -24.89 27.81
N GLN A 7 51.43 -24.26 28.23
CA GLN A 7 50.07 -24.57 27.80
C GLN A 7 49.89 -24.13 26.34
N GLN A 8 49.54 -25.06 25.45
CA GLN A 8 49.19 -24.74 24.07
C GLN A 8 47.84 -23.99 23.97
N PRO A 9 47.72 -22.91 23.17
CA PRO A 9 46.44 -22.26 22.92
C PRO A 9 45.75 -22.89 21.69
N MET A 10 44.92 -23.91 21.90
CA MET A 10 44.16 -24.60 20.85
C MET A 10 42.64 -24.42 21.03
N HIS A 11 42.12 -23.18 21.06
CA HIS A 11 40.65 -23.00 21.14
C HIS A 11 40.07 -21.64 20.69
N LYS A 12 40.65 -20.94 19.70
CA LYS A 12 40.12 -19.62 19.28
C LYS A 12 39.50 -19.56 17.88
N SER A 13 39.80 -20.51 16.98
CA SER A 13 39.32 -20.44 15.59
C SER A 13 37.92 -21.05 15.39
N LYS A 14 37.61 -22.18 16.05
CA LYS A 14 36.30 -22.83 15.94
C LYS A 14 35.18 -21.95 16.50
N MET A 15 35.39 -21.31 17.65
CA MET A 15 34.37 -20.49 18.33
C MET A 15 33.97 -19.23 17.54
N ARG A 16 34.91 -18.62 16.80
CA ARG A 16 34.63 -17.44 15.98
C ARG A 16 33.70 -17.74 14.81
N ARG A 17 33.85 -18.90 14.16
CA ARG A 17 32.99 -19.31 13.02
C ARG A 17 31.51 -19.48 13.42
N TRP A 18 31.23 -19.98 14.62
CA TRP A 18 29.85 -20.17 15.10
C TRP A 18 29.14 -18.85 15.44
N ILE A 19 29.89 -17.86 15.92
CA ILE A 19 29.35 -16.52 16.22
C ILE A 19 28.96 -15.80 14.92
N TYR A 20 29.80 -15.85 13.88
CA TYR A 20 29.47 -15.26 12.58
C TYR A 20 28.30 -15.96 11.89
N LEU A 21 28.22 -17.30 11.98
CA LEU A 21 27.08 -18.04 11.43
C LEU A 21 25.77 -17.64 12.12
N SER A 22 25.79 -17.49 13.46
CA SER A 22 24.61 -17.12 14.24
C SER A 22 24.15 -15.68 13.97
N LEU A 23 25.10 -14.75 13.78
CA LEU A 23 24.80 -13.35 13.39
C LEU A 23 24.23 -13.24 11.97
N LEU A 24 24.70 -14.05 11.02
CA LEU A 24 24.17 -14.02 9.66
C LEU A 24 22.74 -14.59 9.59
N ILE A 25 22.44 -15.61 10.39
CA ILE A 25 21.09 -16.19 10.46
C ILE A 25 20.10 -15.22 11.11
N SER A 26 20.50 -14.48 12.15
CA SER A 26 19.61 -13.50 12.80
C SER A 26 19.29 -12.30 11.90
N VAL A 27 20.25 -11.83 11.10
CA VAL A 27 20.01 -10.76 10.11
C VAL A 27 19.08 -11.24 9.00
N PHE A 28 19.21 -12.49 8.55
CA PHE A 28 18.37 -13.05 7.48
C PHE A 28 16.93 -13.35 7.94
N CYS A 29 16.72 -13.68 9.21
CA CYS A 29 15.37 -13.90 9.77
C CYS A 29 14.58 -12.60 10.01
N SER A 30 15.26 -11.46 10.12
CA SER A 30 14.60 -10.18 10.45
C SER A 30 13.92 -9.52 9.25
N SER A 31 14.22 -9.94 8.01
CA SER A 31 13.69 -9.30 6.79
C SER A 31 12.36 -9.87 6.29
N THR A 32 11.87 -10.98 6.85
CA THR A 32 10.68 -11.68 6.34
C THR A 32 9.37 -11.35 7.07
N PHE A 33 9.41 -10.58 8.16
CA PHE A 33 8.25 -10.35 9.04
C PHE A 33 7.41 -9.09 8.74
N LEU A 34 7.63 -8.39 7.62
CA LEU A 34 6.99 -7.08 7.37
C LEU A 34 6.08 -6.99 6.13
N CYS A 35 5.62 -8.11 5.59
CA CYS A 35 4.79 -8.13 4.38
C CYS A 35 3.31 -8.45 4.66
N GLU A 36 2.64 -7.74 5.57
CA GLU A 36 1.17 -7.88 5.72
C GLU A 36 0.40 -6.58 6.02
N ALA A 37 0.99 -5.42 5.70
CA ALA A 37 0.29 -4.12 5.77
C ALA A 37 0.06 -3.56 4.36
N GLY A 38 -1.05 -3.95 3.72
CA GLY A 38 -1.39 -3.41 2.40
C GLY A 38 -2.69 -3.92 1.77
N ARG A 39 -3.47 -4.75 2.47
CA ARG A 39 -4.73 -5.25 1.92
C ARG A 39 -5.79 -4.16 2.03
N ALA A 40 -6.11 -3.53 0.89
CA ALA A 40 -7.20 -2.58 0.80
C ALA A 40 -8.51 -3.24 1.29
N PRO A 41 -9.34 -2.51 2.07
CA PRO A 41 -10.57 -3.07 2.62
C PRO A 41 -11.49 -3.54 1.48
N PRO A 42 -12.12 -4.73 1.61
CA PRO A 42 -13.02 -5.22 0.59
C PRO A 42 -14.32 -4.40 0.62
N LYS A 43 -14.48 -3.56 -0.40
CA LYS A 43 -15.64 -2.72 -0.75
C LYS A 43 -15.71 -1.36 -0.05
N SER A 44 -15.58 -0.34 -0.90
CA SER A 44 -16.06 1.03 -0.67
C SER A 44 -17.57 1.03 -0.34
N GLN A 45 -17.95 1.64 0.78
CA GLN A 45 -19.34 1.74 1.25
C GLN A 45 -20.05 2.99 0.71
N ALA A 46 -19.97 3.26 -0.59
CA ALA A 46 -20.77 4.32 -1.18
C ALA A 46 -22.27 3.96 -1.07
N PRO A 47 -23.15 4.93 -0.73
CA PRO A 47 -24.59 4.70 -0.70
C PRO A 47 -25.11 4.11 -2.02
N THR A 48 -26.14 3.27 -1.95
CA THR A 48 -26.70 2.64 -3.16
C THR A 48 -27.29 3.72 -4.06
N GLY A 49 -26.87 3.77 -5.32
CA GLY A 49 -27.30 4.80 -6.28
C GLY A 49 -26.46 6.08 -6.27
N PHE A 50 -25.51 6.22 -5.35
CA PHE A 50 -24.58 7.35 -5.32
C PHE A 50 -23.75 7.42 -6.61
N CYS A 51 -23.25 6.28 -7.08
CA CYS A 51 -22.37 6.18 -8.25
C CYS A 51 -23.01 5.27 -9.32
N PRO A 52 -23.71 5.82 -10.34
CA PRO A 52 -24.33 5.04 -11.39
C PRO A 52 -23.28 4.36 -12.27
N LYS A 53 -23.37 3.05 -12.47
CA LYS A 53 -22.43 2.28 -13.31
C LYS A 53 -22.34 2.76 -14.76
N GLN A 54 -23.30 3.56 -15.23
CA GLN A 54 -23.31 4.11 -16.59
C GLN A 54 -22.35 5.30 -16.71
N THR A 55 -22.25 6.12 -15.66
CA THR A 55 -21.52 7.39 -15.68
C THR A 55 -20.27 7.39 -14.80
N GLY A 56 -20.12 6.42 -13.90
CA GLY A 56 -18.93 6.30 -13.06
C GLY A 56 -18.75 4.95 -12.35
N ALA A 57 -17.66 4.86 -11.60
CA ALA A 57 -17.29 3.69 -10.79
C ALA A 57 -16.72 4.13 -9.43
N ALA A 58 -17.16 3.46 -8.36
CA ALA A 58 -16.65 3.73 -7.02
C ALA A 58 -15.23 3.16 -6.83
N THR A 59 -14.32 3.97 -6.29
CA THR A 59 -12.95 3.54 -5.97
C THR A 59 -12.98 2.53 -4.82
N ALA A 60 -12.20 1.46 -4.94
CA ALA A 60 -12.19 0.41 -3.92
C ALA A 60 -11.64 0.90 -2.56
N THR A 61 -10.77 1.90 -2.57
CA THR A 61 -10.01 2.38 -1.41
C THR A 61 -10.66 3.54 -0.67
N THR A 62 -11.20 4.55 -1.38
CA THR A 62 -11.75 5.78 -0.79
C THR A 62 -13.28 5.83 -0.82
N GLY A 63 -13.93 5.05 -1.70
CA GLY A 63 -15.38 5.12 -1.90
C GLY A 63 -15.86 6.40 -2.57
N GLU A 64 -14.94 7.10 -3.23
CA GLU A 64 -15.23 8.18 -4.14
C GLU A 64 -15.78 7.61 -5.45
N CYS A 65 -16.71 8.31 -6.09
CA CYS A 65 -17.21 7.94 -7.41
C CYS A 65 -16.37 8.64 -8.47
N MET A 66 -15.56 7.88 -9.21
CA MET A 66 -14.83 8.36 -10.37
C MET A 66 -15.73 8.33 -11.61
N CYS A 67 -15.76 9.44 -12.36
CA CYS A 67 -16.51 9.54 -13.59
C CYS A 67 -15.82 8.83 -14.75
N HIS A 68 -16.62 8.24 -15.63
CA HIS A 68 -16.12 7.66 -16.89
C HIS A 68 -15.66 8.75 -17.85
N TRP A 69 -16.38 9.87 -17.91
CA TRP A 69 -15.92 11.05 -18.61
C TRP A 69 -14.87 11.77 -17.75
N GLN A 70 -13.59 11.47 -18.00
CA GLN A 70 -12.44 11.99 -17.25
C GLN A 70 -12.00 13.34 -17.80
N HIS A 71 -12.88 14.32 -17.69
CA HIS A 71 -12.66 15.67 -18.17
C HIS A 71 -13.15 16.68 -17.12
N GLU A 72 -12.75 17.95 -17.24
CA GLU A 72 -13.09 18.98 -16.26
C GLU A 72 -14.61 19.16 -16.10
N ASP A 73 -15.35 19.00 -17.20
CA ASP A 73 -16.81 19.02 -17.26
C ASP A 73 -17.47 17.66 -16.93
N GLY A 74 -16.68 16.62 -16.67
CA GLY A 74 -17.12 15.25 -16.38
C GLY A 74 -17.99 15.09 -15.13
N CYS A 75 -17.93 16.05 -14.22
CA CYS A 75 -18.71 16.09 -13.00
C CYS A 75 -19.32 17.48 -12.84
N VAL A 76 -20.61 17.53 -12.48
CA VAL A 76 -21.35 18.78 -12.24
C VAL A 76 -21.92 18.79 -10.82
N GLY A 77 -21.81 19.92 -10.09
CA GLY A 77 -22.31 20.10 -8.71
C GLY A 77 -21.31 20.80 -7.78
N SER A 78 -21.69 21.02 -6.52
CA SER A 78 -20.95 21.85 -5.55
C SER A 78 -19.72 21.20 -4.89
N GLY A 79 -19.40 19.94 -5.25
CA GLY A 79 -18.27 19.19 -4.69
C GLY A 79 -17.52 18.33 -5.70
N CYS A 80 -17.67 18.61 -6.99
CA CYS A 80 -16.92 17.92 -8.04
C CYS A 80 -15.43 18.29 -7.99
N GLN A 81 -14.57 17.27 -8.09
CA GLN A 81 -13.12 17.41 -8.11
C GLN A 81 -12.59 16.98 -9.47
N TYR A 82 -11.66 17.78 -10.01
CA TYR A 82 -10.87 17.41 -11.17
C TYR A 82 -9.39 17.59 -10.85
N GLN A 83 -8.67 16.49 -10.67
CA GLN A 83 -7.22 16.53 -10.47
C GLN A 83 -6.55 15.35 -11.15
N MET A 84 -5.29 15.51 -11.56
CA MET A 84 -4.52 14.44 -12.22
C MET A 84 -5.20 13.85 -13.47
N GLY A 85 -6.07 14.62 -14.14
CA GLY A 85 -6.81 14.17 -15.31
C GLY A 85 -8.04 13.30 -14.99
N LEU A 86 -8.46 13.21 -13.73
CA LEU A 86 -9.61 12.42 -13.31
C LEU A 86 -10.71 13.36 -12.80
N SER A 87 -11.97 13.01 -13.05
CA SER A 87 -13.15 13.71 -12.52
C SER A 87 -13.87 12.81 -11.51
N TRP A 88 -14.15 13.29 -10.30
CA TRP A 88 -14.80 12.48 -9.25
C TRP A 88 -15.53 13.31 -8.20
N TYR A 89 -16.32 12.62 -7.36
CA TYR A 89 -16.99 13.21 -6.21
C TYR A 89 -17.08 12.25 -5.03
N HIS A 90 -17.24 12.82 -3.83
CA HIS A 90 -17.31 12.12 -2.55
C HIS A 90 -18.76 11.98 -2.06
N TYR A 91 -19.09 10.92 -1.31
CA TYR A 91 -20.47 10.61 -0.87
C TYR A 91 -21.12 11.67 0.01
N SER A 92 -20.34 12.58 0.56
CA SER A 92 -20.81 13.73 1.33
C SER A 92 -21.36 14.87 0.47
N CYS A 93 -21.15 14.81 -0.85
CA CYS A 93 -21.67 15.79 -1.78
C CYS A 93 -22.96 15.23 -2.41
N GLU A 94 -24.07 15.87 -2.11
CA GLU A 94 -25.41 15.40 -2.49
C GLU A 94 -25.85 15.85 -3.88
N ASP A 95 -25.28 16.94 -4.39
CA ASP A 95 -25.69 17.59 -5.63
C ASP A 95 -24.77 17.28 -6.82
N CYS A 96 -23.64 16.62 -6.58
CA CYS A 96 -22.70 16.24 -7.61
C CYS A 96 -23.08 14.95 -8.32
N LYS A 97 -22.81 14.93 -9.63
CA LYS A 97 -23.07 13.76 -10.49
C LYS A 97 -22.09 13.70 -11.66
N CYS A 98 -21.71 12.50 -12.05
CA CYS A 98 -21.02 12.27 -13.30
C CYS A 98 -21.95 12.44 -14.49
N ILE A 99 -21.46 13.09 -15.54
CA ILE A 99 -22.14 13.20 -16.82
C ILE A 99 -21.59 12.18 -17.82
N THR A 100 -22.39 11.87 -18.83
CA THR A 100 -21.97 11.03 -19.96
C THR A 100 -21.10 11.85 -20.90
N GLU A 101 -20.13 11.20 -21.54
CA GLU A 101 -19.33 11.82 -22.61
C GLU A 101 -20.23 12.34 -23.74
N PRO A 102 -20.10 13.62 -24.13
CA PRO A 102 -20.89 14.18 -25.23
C PRO A 102 -20.52 13.50 -26.55
N LYS A 103 -21.54 13.08 -27.32
CA LYS A 103 -21.33 12.55 -28.67
C LYS A 103 -20.93 13.71 -29.59
N LYS A 104 -19.74 13.60 -30.19
CA LYS A 104 -19.25 14.53 -31.21
C LYS A 104 -20.17 14.61 -32.42
#